data_AF-A0A7K2JNF7-F1
#
_entry.id   AF-A0A7K2JNF7-F1
#
_cell.length_a   1.000
_cell.length_b   1.000
_cell.length_c   1.000
_cell.angle_alpha   90.00
_cell.angle_beta   90.00
_cell.angle_gamma   90.00
#
_symmetry.space_group_name_H-M   'P 1'
#
loop_
_entity.id
_entity.type
_entity.pdbx_description
1 polymer ?
#
loop_
_entity_poly.entity_id
_entity_poly.type
_entity_poly.pdbx_seq_one_letter_code
_entity_poly.pdbx_strand_id
1 'polypeptide(L)' 'LRNLDWFEVTQVRGQIEEGEVAHWQVGLKLGFRLEESE' A
#
# COMPACT_ATOMS: atom_id res chain seq x y z
N LEU A 1 -3.09 -8.49 -9.38
CA LEU A 1 -2.62 -9.38 -8.31
C LEU A 1 -3.76 -10.31 -7.96
N ARG A 2 -3.54 -11.63 -8.00
CA ARG A 2 -4.48 -12.64 -7.51
C ARG A 2 -3.91 -13.24 -6.22
N ASN A 3 -4.76 -13.81 -5.38
CA ASN A 3 -4.37 -14.47 -4.11
C ASN A 3 -3.65 -13.55 -3.11
N LEU A 4 -4.16 -12.33 -2.93
CA LEU A 4 -3.64 -11.37 -1.94
C LEU A 4 -4.15 -11.77 -0.56
N ASP A 5 -3.23 -12.09 0.34
CA ASP A 5 -3.54 -12.64 1.67
C ASP A 5 -3.37 -11.59 2.76
N TRP A 6 -2.28 -10.81 2.70
CA TRP A 6 -1.94 -9.86 3.75
C TRP A 6 -1.32 -8.58 3.19
N PHE A 7 -1.38 -7.52 4.00
CA PHE A 7 -0.63 -6.30 3.77
C PHE A 7 -0.03 -5.79 5.08
N GLU A 8 1.08 -5.07 4.99
CA GLU A 8 1.77 -4.44 6.12
C GLU A 8 1.95 -2.96 5.81
N VAL A 9 1.50 -2.10 6.72
CA VAL A 9 1.78 -0.67 6.64
C VAL A 9 3.23 -0.44 7.02
N THR A 10 4.00 0.13 6.09
CA THR A 10 5.42 0.45 6.30
C THR A 10 5.64 1.91 6.66
N GLN A 11 4.85 2.80 6.07
CA GLN A 11 4.89 4.23 6.34
C GLN A 11 3.55 4.88 6.04
N VAL A 12 3.21 5.90 6.83
CA VAL A 12 2.10 6.81 6.56
C VAL A 12 2.70 8.19 6.37
N ARG A 13 2.48 8.77 5.19
CA ARG A 13 2.94 10.10 4.82
C ARG A 13 1.76 10.89 4.26
N GLY A 14 1.94 12.19 4.07
CA GLY A 14 0.95 13.00 3.41
C GLY A 14 1.55 14.22 2.75
N GLN A 15 0.85 14.72 1.73
CA GLN A 15 1.09 16.01 1.12
C GLN A 15 0.25 17.07 1.83
N ILE A 16 0.87 18.20 2.17
CA ILE A 16 0.20 19.35 2.78
C ILE A 16 0.10 20.45 1.73
N GLU A 17 -1.11 20.97 1.52
CA GLU A 17 -1.39 22.14 0.70
C GLU A 17 -2.32 23.08 1.47
N GLU A 18 -2.06 24.38 1.39
CA GLU A 18 -2.85 25.41 2.08
C GLU A 18 -3.03 25.20 3.60
N GLY A 19 -2.09 24.48 4.23
CA GLY A 19 -2.13 24.19 5.66
C GLY A 19 -2.96 22.96 6.03
N GLU A 20 -3.52 22.24 5.06
CA GLU A 20 -4.31 21.03 5.26
C GLU A 20 -3.69 19.82 4.55
N VAL A 21 -4.04 18.61 4.98
CA VAL A 21 -3.58 17.37 4.33
C VAL A 21 -4.38 17.16 3.04
N ALA A 22 -3.76 17.44 1.89
CA ALA A 22 -4.38 17.23 0.59
C ALA A 22 -4.47 15.74 0.23
N HIS A 23 -3.39 14.98 0.49
CA HIS A 23 -3.33 13.55 0.16
C HIS A 23 -2.65 12.74 1.25
N TRP A 24 -3.23 11.58 1.54
CA TRP A 24 -2.61 10.55 2.36
C TRP A 24 -1.90 9.54 1.48
N GLN A 25 -0.63 9.29 1.76
CA GLN A 25 0.18 8.29 1.06
C GLN A 25 0.53 7.20 2.05
N VAL A 26 -0.05 6.02 1.86
CA VAL A 26 0.22 4.85 2.70
C VAL A 26 1.09 3.89 1.92
N GLY A 27 2.33 3.73 2.37
CA GLY A 27 3.25 2.74 1.83
C GLY A 27 2.92 1.36 2.37
N LEU A 28 2.58 0.43 1.49
CA LEU A 28 2.22 -0.95 1.84
C LEU A 28 3.19 -1.96 1.25
N LYS A 29 3.54 -2.98 2.02
CA LYS A 29 3.93 -4.28 1.47
C LYS A 29 2.68 -5.12 1.27
N LEU A 30 2.63 -5.86 0.18
CA LEU A 30 1.53 -6.77 -0.15
C LEU A 30 2.09 -8.19 -0.27
N GLY A 31 1.54 -9.10 0.54
CA GLY A 31 1.82 -10.52 0.45
C GLY A 31 0.74 -11.22 -0.35
N PHE A 32 1.15 -11.90 -1.42
CA PHE A 32 0.26 -12.71 -2.24
C PHE A 32 0.97 -14.01 -2.62
N ARG A 33 0.19 -15.08 -2.83
CA ARG A 33 0.73 -16.36 -3.28
C ARG A 33 0.91 -16.34 -4.78
N LEU A 34 2.05 -16.84 -5.24
CA LEU A 34 2.29 -17.06 -6.66
C LEU A 34 1.50 -18.29 -7.11
N GLU A 35 0.82 -18.15 -8.24
CA GLU A 35 0.29 -19.31 -8.96
C GLU A 35 1.47 -19.97 -9.68
N GLU A 36 1.53 -21.29 -9.65
CA GLU A 36 2.55 -22.04 -10.39
C GLU A 36 2.24 -21.87 -11.88
N SER A 37 3.19 -21.31 -12.63
CA SER A 37 3.07 -21.21 -14.08
C SER A 37 3.24 -22.60 -14.67
N GLU A 38 2.20 -23.17 -15.29
CA GLU A 38 2.33 -24.34 -16.15
C GLU A 38 3.17 -24.05 -17.41
#